data_AF-A0A0T6AXB7-F1
#
_entry.id   AF-A0A0T6AXB7-F1
#
_cell.length_a   1.000
_cell.length_b   1.000
_cell.length_c   1.000
_cell.angle_alpha   90.00
_cell.angle_beta   90.00
_cell.angle_gamma   90.00
#
_symmetry.space_group_name_H-M   'P 1'
#
loop_
_entity.id
_entity.type
_entity.pdbx_description
1 polymer ?
#
loop_
_entity_poly.entity_id
_entity_poly.type
_entity_poly.pdbx_seq_one_letter_code
_entity_poly.pdbx_strand_id
1 'polypeptide(L)'
;MTNNSVNFTVSQILKTKSEFEDEPKKKSREDWRKAKELEEARKAGTAPAAVDEEGKDINPHIPQYIATAPWYYGTAGPTLKHQRPQDDKEAKFSKLTEWYKRGVDNSKIITKYRKGACENCGAMTHKRKDCMERPGKVGAKYSGAEIAPDEYI
;
A
#
# COMPACT_ATOMS: atom_id res chain seq x y z
N MET A 1 19.89 -6.97 -6.97
CA MET A 1 20.37 -5.64 -7.40
C MET A 1 21.49 -5.24 -6.46
N THR A 2 22.63 -4.84 -7.02
CA THR A 2 23.94 -4.74 -6.36
C THR A 2 24.02 -3.60 -5.34
N ASN A 3 24.34 -3.91 -4.09
CA ASN A 3 24.74 -2.91 -3.09
C ASN A 3 26.11 -2.35 -3.48
N ASN A 4 26.12 -1.16 -4.07
CA ASN A 4 27.35 -0.46 -4.40
C ASN A 4 27.80 0.34 -3.17
N SER A 5 28.66 -0.27 -2.35
CA SER A 5 29.28 0.41 -1.22
C SER A 5 30.34 1.38 -1.75
N VAL A 6 29.95 2.63 -1.97
CA VAL A 6 30.87 3.70 -2.38
C VAL A 6 31.69 4.11 -1.16
N ASN A 7 32.99 3.85 -1.19
CA ASN A 7 33.93 4.27 -0.16
C ASN A 7 34.19 5.79 -0.31
N PHE A 8 33.56 6.59 0.55
CA PHE A 8 33.84 8.03 0.64
C PHE A 8 35.19 8.28 1.34
N THR A 9 35.96 9.24 0.84
CA THR A 9 37.22 9.62 1.49
C THR A 9 36.96 10.37 2.80
N VAL A 10 37.88 10.27 3.76
CA VAL A 10 37.79 11.02 5.04
C VAL A 10 37.62 12.52 4.80
N SER A 11 38.25 13.06 3.75
CA SER A 11 38.09 14.43 3.30
C SER A 11 36.69 14.77 2.77
N GLN A 12 36.00 13.83 2.11
CA GLN A 12 34.60 14.02 1.67
C GLN A 12 33.62 13.97 2.86
N ILE A 13 33.88 13.08 3.83
CA ILE A 13 33.07 12.96 5.06
C ILE A 13 33.20 14.21 5.95
N LEU A 14 34.41 14.79 6.02
CA LEU A 14 34.63 16.04 6.76
C LEU A 14 33.96 17.25 6.09
N LYS A 15 33.87 17.24 4.76
CA LYS A 15 33.21 18.31 3.98
C LYS A 15 31.68 18.26 4.10
N THR A 16 31.09 17.06 4.11
CA THR A 16 29.66 16.88 4.42
C THR A 16 29.33 17.15 5.88
N LYS A 17 30.26 16.89 6.82
CA LYS A 17 30.07 17.25 8.23
C LYS A 17 30.04 18.76 8.48
N SER A 18 30.82 19.55 7.72
CA SER A 18 30.78 21.02 7.83
C SER A 18 29.49 21.66 7.28
N GLU A 19 28.70 20.97 6.46
CA GLU A 19 27.39 21.44 6.00
C GLU A 19 26.25 21.10 6.98
N PHE A 20 26.50 20.26 7.99
CA PHE A 20 25.50 19.81 8.96
C PHE A 20 25.59 20.52 10.33
N GLU A 21 26.61 21.35 10.54
CA GLU A 21 26.83 22.13 11.77
C GLU A 21 26.41 23.60 11.61
N ASP A 22 25.42 23.89 10.76
CA ASP A 22 24.56 25.06 10.99
C ASP A 22 23.46 24.62 11.97
N GLU A 23 23.81 24.61 13.28
CA GLU A 23 22.81 24.57 14.35
C GLU A 23 21.67 25.53 14.00
N PRO A 24 20.39 25.14 14.17
CA PRO A 24 19.27 26.01 13.82
C PRO A 24 19.35 27.28 14.68
N LYS A 25 19.86 28.37 14.10
CA LYS A 25 19.84 29.69 14.72
C LYS A 25 18.42 29.94 15.19
N LYS A 26 18.24 30.16 16.50
CA LYS A 26 16.94 30.47 17.09
C LYS A 26 16.32 31.58 16.26
N LYS A 27 15.21 31.29 15.56
CA LYS A 27 14.49 32.28 14.76
C LYS A 27 14.30 33.52 15.62
N SER A 28 14.76 34.66 15.15
CA SER A 28 14.65 35.89 15.90
C SER A 28 13.16 36.23 16.08
N ARG A 29 12.80 36.99 17.11
CA ARG A 29 11.41 37.46 17.33
C ARG A 29 10.85 38.17 16.08
N GLU A 30 11.73 38.80 15.31
CA GLU A 30 11.41 39.48 14.06
C GLU A 30 11.03 38.50 12.95
N ASP A 31 11.74 37.37 12.83
CA ASP A 31 11.43 36.33 11.84
C ASP A 31 10.07 35.68 12.11
N TRP A 32 9.72 35.50 13.38
CA TRP A 32 8.40 34.98 13.76
C TRP A 32 7.27 35.96 13.42
N ARG A 33 7.48 37.26 13.65
CA ARG A 33 6.52 38.31 13.25
C ARG A 33 6.35 38.36 11.73
N LYS A 34 7.46 38.36 10.98
CA LYS A 34 7.45 38.36 9.51
C LYS A 34 6.75 37.13 8.94
N ALA A 35 6.96 35.94 9.51
CA ALA A 35 6.29 34.71 9.07
C ALA A 35 4.76 34.79 9.27
N LYS A 36 4.32 35.34 10.40
CA LYS A 36 2.89 35.53 10.68
C LYS A 36 2.25 36.58 9.78
N GLU A 37 2.92 37.71 9.57
CA GLU A 37 2.46 38.76 8.66
C GLU A 37 2.38 38.27 7.21
N LEU A 38 3.34 37.45 6.78
CA LEU A 38 3.31 36.81 5.46
C LEU A 38 2.13 35.84 5.33
N GLU A 39 1.81 35.07 6.36
CA GLU A 39 0.64 34.19 6.40
C GLU A 39 -0.68 34.98 6.35
N GLU A 40 -0.78 36.07 7.10
CA GLU A 40 -1.94 36.98 7.08
C GLU A 40 -2.10 37.66 5.72
N ALA A 41 -1.01 38.10 5.10
CA ALA A 41 -1.01 38.68 3.74
C ALA A 41 -1.41 37.65 2.68
N ARG A 42 -0.99 36.39 2.82
CA ARG A 42 -1.42 35.28 1.97
C ARG A 42 -2.89 34.97 2.14
N LYS A 43 -3.38 34.96 3.39
CA LYS A 43 -4.80 34.77 3.71
C LYS A 43 -5.67 35.92 3.20
N ALA A 44 -5.12 37.13 3.13
CA ALA A 44 -5.77 38.30 2.55
C ALA A 44 -5.68 38.36 1.01
N GLY A 45 -4.94 37.45 0.36
CA GLY A 45 -4.77 37.42 -1.10
C GLY A 45 -3.78 38.47 -1.65
N THR A 46 -3.05 39.18 -0.78
CA THR A 46 -2.08 40.22 -1.14
C THR A 46 -0.70 39.64 -1.48
N ALA A 47 -0.37 38.45 -0.97
CA ALA A 47 0.90 37.77 -1.21
C ALA A 47 0.70 36.42 -1.93
N PRO A 48 1.65 35.99 -2.77
CA PRO A 48 1.55 34.72 -3.48
C PRO A 48 1.55 33.53 -2.51
N ALA A 49 0.82 32.47 -2.89
CA ALA A 49 0.73 31.24 -2.13
C ALA A 49 2.10 30.58 -1.93
N ALA A 50 2.20 29.74 -0.90
CA ALA A 50 3.37 28.87 -0.76
C ALA A 50 3.28 27.77 -1.82
N VAL A 51 4.37 27.55 -2.56
CA VAL A 51 4.44 26.52 -3.60
C VAL A 51 5.04 25.26 -2.98
N ASP A 52 4.42 24.11 -3.21
CA ASP A 52 4.95 22.81 -2.80
C ASP A 52 6.09 22.32 -3.70
N GLU A 53 6.68 21.18 -3.37
CA GLU A 53 7.74 20.54 -4.17
C GLU A 53 7.29 20.11 -5.58
N GLU A 54 5.98 19.98 -5.82
CA GLU A 54 5.38 19.62 -7.12
C GLU A 54 4.95 20.87 -7.92
N GLY A 55 5.22 22.07 -7.44
CA GLY A 55 4.81 23.32 -8.09
C GLY A 55 3.35 23.70 -7.88
N LYS A 56 2.64 23.04 -6.94
CA LYS A 56 1.24 23.33 -6.62
C LYS A 56 1.15 24.35 -5.49
N ASP A 57 0.23 25.29 -5.66
CA ASP A 57 -0.07 26.30 -4.65
C ASP A 57 -0.79 25.68 -3.44
N ILE A 58 -0.24 25.89 -2.25
CA ILE A 58 -0.86 25.54 -0.99
C ILE A 58 -1.81 26.66 -0.60
N ASN A 59 -3.10 26.33 -0.51
CA ASN A 59 -4.14 27.29 -0.16
C ASN A 59 -3.87 27.94 1.22
N PRO A 60 -3.73 29.28 1.29
CA PRO A 60 -3.49 30.02 2.55
C PRO A 60 -4.56 29.90 3.63
N HIS A 61 -5.76 29.39 3.28
CA HIS A 61 -6.85 29.19 4.22
C HIS A 61 -6.84 27.82 4.91
N ILE A 62 -5.92 26.91 4.53
CA ILE A 62 -5.73 25.65 5.24
C ILE A 62 -5.17 25.96 6.64
N PRO A 63 -5.82 25.52 7.73
CA PRO A 63 -5.30 25.74 9.07
C PRO A 63 -3.86 25.22 9.24
N GLN A 64 -3.05 25.96 10.00
CA GLN A 64 -1.63 25.67 10.19
C GLN A 64 -1.35 24.21 10.54
N TYR A 65 -2.13 23.61 11.46
CA TYR A 65 -1.94 22.23 11.90
C TYR A 65 -2.14 21.16 10.80
N ILE A 66 -2.88 21.49 9.72
CA ILE A 66 -3.05 20.60 8.56
C ILE A 66 -1.90 20.82 7.57
N ALA A 67 -1.50 22.07 7.35
CA ALA A 67 -0.48 22.46 6.37
C ALA A 67 0.94 22.10 6.81
N THR A 68 1.23 22.09 8.12
CA THR A 68 2.54 21.74 8.65
C THR A 68 2.74 20.23 8.60
N ALA A 69 3.73 19.77 7.82
CA ALA A 69 4.17 18.39 7.82
C ALA A 69 4.83 18.03 9.18
N PRO A 70 4.45 16.90 9.81
CA PRO A 70 5.09 16.43 11.03
C PRO A 70 6.57 16.06 10.82
N TRP A 71 7.37 16.12 11.88
CA TRP A 71 8.81 15.85 11.84
C TRP A 71 9.19 14.47 11.28
N TYR A 72 8.35 13.45 11.48
CA TYR A 72 8.59 12.08 11.01
C TYR A 72 8.34 11.90 9.50
N TYR A 73 7.74 12.89 8.84
CA TYR A 73 7.49 12.83 7.40
C TYR A 73 8.74 13.14 6.56
N GLY A 74 9.78 13.74 7.18
CA GLY A 74 11.09 13.92 6.54
C GLY A 74 11.18 15.04 5.51
N THR A 75 10.17 15.91 5.40
CA THR A 75 10.16 17.04 4.46
C THR A 75 10.48 18.35 5.18
N ALA A 76 11.44 19.11 4.66
CA ALA A 76 11.83 20.42 5.21
C ALA A 76 11.00 21.60 4.68
N GLY A 77 10.21 21.39 3.62
CA GLY A 77 9.42 22.41 2.93
C GLY A 77 7.91 22.36 3.22
N PRO A 78 7.16 23.40 2.83
CA PRO A 78 5.69 23.37 2.90
C PRO A 78 5.15 22.33 1.91
N THR A 79 4.46 21.32 2.42
CA THR A 79 3.92 20.21 1.61
C THR A 79 2.58 19.77 2.17
N LEU A 80 1.71 19.29 1.29
CA LEU A 80 0.43 18.66 1.66
C LEU A 80 0.42 17.15 1.36
N LYS A 81 1.58 16.56 1.03
CA LYS A 81 1.70 15.13 0.69
C LYS A 81 1.37 14.21 1.88
N HIS A 82 1.64 14.63 3.12
CA HIS A 82 1.30 13.86 4.33
C HIS A 82 -0.20 13.71 4.56
N GLN A 83 -1.02 14.55 3.92
CA GLN A 83 -2.49 14.46 3.98
C GLN A 83 -3.08 13.59 2.86
N ARG A 84 -2.28 13.15 1.88
CA ARG A 84 -2.76 12.21 0.86
C ARG A 84 -3.05 10.85 1.50
N PRO A 85 -3.96 10.05 0.91
CA PRO A 85 -4.13 8.65 1.26
C PRO A 85 -2.77 7.97 1.36
N GLN A 86 -2.54 7.28 2.49
CA GLN A 86 -1.28 6.60 2.77
C GLN A 86 -1.39 5.16 2.27
N ASP A 87 -0.39 4.67 1.56
CA ASP A 87 -0.35 3.32 0.99
C ASP A 87 -0.66 2.22 2.02
N ASP A 88 -0.25 2.41 3.28
CA ASP A 88 -0.52 1.45 4.37
C ASP A 88 -1.99 1.36 4.77
N LYS A 89 -2.75 2.43 4.55
CA LYS A 89 -4.20 2.51 4.85
C LYS A 89 -5.06 2.21 3.62
N GLU A 90 -4.46 2.17 2.43
CA GLU A 90 -5.16 1.84 1.21
C GLU A 90 -5.44 0.33 1.14
N ALA A 91 -6.73 -0.01 1.24
CA ALA A 91 -7.17 -1.37 1.03
C ALA A 91 -6.98 -1.76 -0.45
N LYS A 92 -6.36 -2.91 -0.69
CA LYS A 92 -6.19 -3.48 -2.03
C LYS A 92 -7.48 -4.18 -2.43
N PHE A 93 -8.16 -3.63 -3.43
CA PHE A 93 -9.37 -4.22 -4.00
C PHE A 93 -9.08 -4.88 -5.34
N SER A 94 -9.82 -5.96 -5.65
CA SER A 94 -9.82 -6.57 -6.98
C SER A 94 -10.41 -5.63 -8.03
N LYS A 95 -10.00 -5.79 -9.28
CA LYS A 95 -10.51 -4.97 -10.39
C LYS A 95 -11.95 -5.37 -10.75
N LEU A 96 -12.69 -4.47 -11.40
CA LEU A 96 -14.09 -4.71 -11.79
C LEU A 96 -14.28 -5.98 -12.65
N THR A 97 -13.31 -6.30 -13.50
CA THR A 97 -13.35 -7.48 -14.38
C THR A 97 -12.88 -8.76 -13.70
N GLU A 98 -12.31 -8.66 -12.51
CA GLU A 98 -11.79 -9.78 -11.76
C GLU A 98 -12.91 -10.40 -10.92
N TRP A 99 -13.32 -11.60 -11.31
CA TRP A 99 -14.35 -12.37 -10.63
C TRP A 99 -13.82 -13.75 -10.29
N TYR A 100 -14.41 -14.42 -9.30
CA TYR A 100 -14.04 -15.79 -8.99
C TYR A 100 -14.36 -16.71 -10.16
N LYS A 101 -13.51 -17.70 -10.40
CA LYS A 101 -13.72 -18.66 -11.48
C LYS A 101 -14.91 -19.56 -11.14
N ARG A 102 -15.86 -19.69 -12.07
CA ARG A 102 -17.04 -20.55 -11.92
C ARG A 102 -16.85 -21.84 -12.71
N GLY A 103 -17.44 -22.92 -12.21
CA GLY A 103 -17.40 -24.23 -12.86
C GLY A 103 -16.25 -25.10 -12.35
N VAL A 104 -15.95 -26.14 -13.12
CA VAL A 104 -14.98 -27.18 -12.79
C VAL A 104 -13.82 -27.18 -13.76
N ASP A 105 -12.67 -27.65 -13.30
CA ASP A 105 -11.44 -27.75 -14.08
C ASP A 105 -11.44 -29.00 -14.97
N ASN A 106 -11.96 -28.86 -16.18
CA ASN A 106 -11.99 -29.95 -17.18
C ASN A 106 -10.63 -30.25 -17.82
N SER A 107 -9.58 -29.50 -17.47
CA SER A 107 -8.23 -29.68 -18.03
C SER A 107 -7.58 -31.00 -17.59
N LYS A 108 -7.94 -31.51 -16.41
CA LYS A 108 -7.37 -32.74 -15.84
C LYS A 108 -8.48 -33.74 -15.56
N ILE A 109 -8.53 -34.80 -16.37
CA ILE A 109 -9.47 -35.90 -16.17
C ILE A 109 -8.82 -36.92 -15.24
N ILE A 110 -9.47 -37.17 -14.10
CA ILE A 110 -8.95 -38.05 -13.05
C ILE A 110 -9.90 -39.24 -12.93
N THR A 111 -9.38 -40.44 -13.13
CA THR A 111 -10.17 -41.69 -13.12
C THR A 111 -10.02 -42.50 -11.85
N LYS A 112 -9.11 -42.09 -10.95
CA LYS A 112 -8.82 -42.80 -9.71
C LYS A 112 -9.00 -41.89 -8.50
N TYR A 113 -9.55 -42.44 -7.43
CA TYR A 113 -9.68 -41.75 -6.15
C TYR A 113 -8.30 -41.36 -5.58
N ARG A 114 -8.16 -40.12 -5.12
CA ARG A 114 -6.94 -39.60 -4.49
C ARG A 114 -7.13 -39.49 -2.98
N LYS A 115 -6.07 -39.80 -2.22
CA LYS A 115 -6.10 -39.67 -0.76
C LYS A 115 -6.30 -38.20 -0.36
N GLY A 116 -7.32 -37.94 0.44
CA GLY A 116 -7.70 -36.59 0.87
C GLY A 116 -8.86 -35.98 0.08
N ALA A 117 -9.32 -36.64 -0.98
CA ALA A 117 -10.48 -36.20 -1.74
C ALA A 117 -11.79 -36.39 -0.95
N CYS A 118 -12.84 -35.74 -1.42
CA CYS A 118 -14.21 -35.97 -0.98
C CYS A 118 -14.58 -37.44 -1.16
N GLU A 119 -14.96 -38.12 -0.07
CA GLU A 119 -15.28 -39.56 -0.16
C GLU A 119 -16.57 -39.86 -0.94
N ASN A 120 -17.41 -38.84 -1.24
CA ASN A 120 -18.63 -38.98 -2.05
C ASN A 120 -18.32 -38.92 -3.56
N CYS A 121 -17.81 -37.79 -4.05
CA CYS A 121 -17.60 -37.54 -5.49
C CYS A 121 -16.14 -37.67 -5.96
N GLY A 122 -15.16 -37.65 -5.05
CA GLY A 122 -13.74 -37.78 -5.41
C GLY A 122 -13.01 -36.49 -5.81
N ALA A 123 -13.65 -35.32 -5.75
CA ALA A 123 -12.98 -34.02 -5.91
C ALA A 123 -12.12 -33.65 -4.69
N MET A 124 -11.01 -32.93 -4.88
CA MET A 124 -10.07 -32.56 -3.81
C MET A 124 -10.37 -31.22 -3.13
N THR A 125 -11.26 -30.41 -3.68
CA THR A 125 -11.50 -29.02 -3.30
C THR A 125 -12.40 -28.86 -2.07
N HIS A 126 -13.22 -29.86 -1.76
CA HIS A 126 -14.18 -29.82 -0.65
C HIS A 126 -14.24 -31.15 0.13
N LYS A 127 -14.91 -31.12 1.29
CA LYS A 127 -15.17 -32.30 2.13
C LYS A 127 -16.55 -32.88 1.83
N ARG A 128 -16.80 -34.14 2.22
CA ARG A 128 -18.11 -34.80 2.02
C ARG A 128 -19.31 -33.99 2.49
N LYS A 129 -19.18 -33.28 3.62
CA LYS A 129 -20.29 -32.50 4.20
C LYS A 129 -20.71 -31.33 3.31
N ASP A 130 -19.78 -30.78 2.54
CA ASP A 130 -19.96 -29.62 1.68
C ASP A 130 -20.04 -30.04 0.21
N CYS A 131 -20.25 -31.33 -0.06
CA CYS A 131 -20.30 -31.88 -1.41
C CYS A 131 -21.60 -31.48 -2.11
N MET A 132 -21.49 -30.95 -3.33
CA MET A 132 -22.65 -30.60 -4.15
C MET A 132 -23.27 -31.80 -4.88
N GLU A 133 -22.55 -32.92 -4.95
CA GLU A 133 -23.07 -34.14 -5.56
C GLU A 133 -24.01 -34.89 -4.61
N ARG A 134 -25.00 -35.58 -5.20
CA ARG A 134 -25.97 -36.36 -4.44
C ARG A 134 -25.25 -37.35 -3.49
N PRO A 135 -25.59 -37.41 -2.20
CA PRO A 135 -25.00 -38.37 -1.28
C PRO A 135 -25.27 -39.81 -1.72
N GLY A 136 -24.21 -40.52 -2.13
CA GLY A 136 -24.28 -41.91 -2.54
C GLY A 136 -24.27 -42.87 -1.35
N LYS A 137 -24.93 -44.02 -1.49
CA LYS A 137 -24.83 -45.13 -0.51
C LYS A 137 -23.40 -45.70 -0.46
N VAL A 138 -22.76 -45.79 -1.63
CA VAL A 138 -21.35 -46.16 -1.80
C VAL A 138 -20.67 -45.00 -2.50
N GLY A 139 -19.78 -44.29 -1.81
CA GLY A 139 -19.09 -43.13 -2.36
C GLY A 139 -17.86 -43.50 -3.19
N ALA A 140 -17.36 -42.53 -3.95
CA ALA A 140 -16.18 -42.62 -4.82
C ALA A 140 -14.94 -43.23 -4.15
N LYS A 141 -14.79 -43.08 -2.82
CA LYS A 141 -13.69 -43.70 -2.07
C LYS A 141 -13.65 -45.23 -2.18
N TYR A 142 -14.81 -45.87 -2.23
CA TYR A 142 -14.94 -47.33 -2.24
C TYR A 142 -15.28 -47.87 -3.63
N SER A 143 -16.12 -47.16 -4.40
CA SER A 143 -16.49 -47.58 -5.76
C SER A 143 -15.40 -47.27 -6.79
N GLY A 144 -14.63 -46.19 -6.58
CA GLY A 144 -13.70 -45.68 -7.59
C GLY A 144 -14.37 -45.24 -8.90
N ALA A 145 -15.70 -45.21 -8.94
CA ALA A 145 -16.52 -44.88 -10.10
C ALA A 145 -17.02 -43.43 -9.97
N GLU A 146 -17.28 -42.79 -11.12
CA GLU A 146 -17.86 -41.44 -11.20
C GLU A 146 -17.07 -40.38 -10.41
N ILE A 147 -15.75 -40.31 -10.66
CA ILE A 147 -14.89 -39.28 -10.06
C ILE A 147 -15.18 -37.92 -10.69
N ALA A 148 -15.66 -36.98 -9.88
CA ALA A 148 -15.90 -35.61 -10.31
C ALA A 148 -14.58 -34.86 -10.57
N PRO A 149 -14.55 -33.93 -11.56
CA PRO A 149 -13.42 -33.02 -11.75
C PRO A 149 -13.25 -32.09 -10.55
N ASP A 150 -12.03 -31.60 -10.34
CA ASP A 150 -11.73 -30.64 -9.27
C ASP A 150 -12.32 -29.24 -9.60
N GLU A 151 -12.73 -28.49 -8.59
CA GLU A 151 -13.23 -27.11 -8.75
C GLU A 151 -12.06 -26.10 -8.84
N TYR A 152 -12.36 -24.89 -9.30
CA TYR A 152 -11.41 -23.77 -9.18
C TYR A 152 -11.27 -23.33 -7.72
N ILE A 153 -10.03 -22.96 -7.33
CA ILE A 153 -9.70 -22.34 -6.03
C ILE A 153 -9.69 -20.83 -6.17
#